data_AF-A0A350W620-F1
#
_entry.id   AF-A0A350W620-F1
#
_cell.length_a   1.000
_cell.length_b   1.000
_cell.length_c   1.000
_cell.angle_alpha   90.00
_cell.angle_beta   90.00
_cell.angle_gamma   90.00
#
_symmetry.space_group_name_H-M   'P 1'
#
loop_
_entity.id
_entity.type
_entity.pdbx_description
1 polymer ?
#
loop_
_entity_poly.entity_id
_entity_poly.type
_entity_poly.pdbx_seq_one_letter_code
_entity_poly.pdbx_strand_id
1 'polypeptide(L)'
;MKKKILIILLLVLVFAIIFVTIIYITNRNNIKIEELYGTWTLEENKTILDGKETSNMVPWRCVIELQKNNNMKLCYYNSDDNIECGTVNYTYEGGILNIKDNDWYLKGKYYVTLEDANMLILKQEISKEEQTIIYYKRS
;
A
#
# COMPACT_ATOMS: atom_id res chain seq x y z
N MET A 1 22.70 -31.18 37.41
CA MET A 1 23.28 -30.44 36.27
C MET A 1 22.54 -30.68 34.95
N LYS A 2 22.32 -31.93 34.51
CA LYS A 2 21.67 -32.24 33.22
C LYS A 2 20.29 -31.58 33.01
N LYS A 3 19.40 -31.58 34.01
CA LYS A 3 18.08 -30.92 33.91
C LYS A 3 18.16 -29.39 33.77
N LYS A 4 19.12 -28.73 34.44
CA LYS A 4 19.31 -27.27 34.34
C LYS A 4 19.85 -26.88 32.95
N ILE A 5 20.76 -27.69 32.39
CA ILE A 5 21.28 -27.51 31.02
C ILE A 5 20.17 -27.70 29.99
N LEU A 6 19.30 -28.71 30.18
CA LEU A 6 18.15 -28.96 29.29
C LEU A 6 17.17 -27.77 29.28
N ILE A 7 16.88 -27.18 30.45
CA ILE A 7 15.99 -26.01 30.56
C ILE A 7 16.60 -24.79 29.85
N ILE A 8 17.90 -24.55 30.00
CA ILE A 8 18.59 -23.44 29.32
C ILE A 8 18.56 -23.63 27.79
N LEU A 9 18.83 -24.85 27.30
CA LEU A 9 18.71 -25.17 25.88
C LEU A 9 17.30 -24.93 25.35
N LEU A 10 16.28 -25.30 26.12
CA LEU A 10 14.88 -25.12 25.74
C LEU A 10 14.50 -23.64 25.67
N LEU A 11 14.97 -22.82 26.61
CA LEU A 11 14.78 -21.37 26.58
C LEU A 11 15.45 -20.72 25.36
N VAL A 12 16.69 -21.10 25.04
CA VAL A 12 17.39 -20.59 23.85
C VAL A 12 16.62 -20.92 22.58
N LEU A 13 16.07 -22.12 22.48
CA LEU A 13 15.31 -22.58 21.32
C LEU A 13 13.99 -21.80 21.16
N VAL A 14 13.28 -21.53 22.27
CA VAL A 14 12.09 -20.68 22.27
C VAL A 14 12.43 -19.25 21.83
N PHE A 15 13.50 -18.65 22.35
CA PHE A 15 13.94 -17.32 21.92
C PHE A 15 14.31 -17.27 20.44
N ALA A 16 14.97 -18.30 19.92
CA ALA A 16 15.30 -18.38 18.49
C ALA A 16 14.03 -18.41 17.61
N ILE A 17 13.01 -19.20 17.99
CA ILE A 17 11.73 -19.25 17.26
C ILE A 17 11.04 -17.89 17.27
N ILE A 18 10.97 -17.23 18.43
CA ILE A 18 10.37 -15.88 18.55
C ILE A 18 11.10 -14.89 17.65
N PHE A 19 12.44 -14.90 17.67
CA PHE A 19 13.27 -14.00 16.87
C PHE A 19 13.08 -14.22 15.37
N VAL A 20 13.10 -15.48 14.91
CA VAL A 20 12.83 -15.83 13.51
C VAL A 20 11.42 -15.40 13.10
N THR A 21 10.43 -15.57 13.98
CA THR A 21 9.04 -15.17 13.72
C THR A 21 8.91 -13.66 13.58
N ILE A 22 9.57 -12.88 14.44
CA ILE A 22 9.60 -11.40 14.35
C ILE A 22 10.28 -10.95 13.06
N ILE A 23 11.42 -11.55 12.70
CA ILE A 23 12.12 -11.25 11.44
C ILE A 23 11.21 -11.58 10.25
N TYR A 24 10.56 -12.74 10.26
CA TYR A 24 9.67 -13.18 9.20
C TYR A 24 8.48 -12.23 9.02
N ILE A 25 7.82 -11.82 10.12
CA ILE A 25 6.71 -10.86 10.08
C ILE A 25 7.20 -9.49 9.57
N THR A 26 8.34 -9.01 10.07
CA THR A 26 8.92 -7.72 9.65
C THR A 26 9.30 -7.74 8.16
N ASN A 27 9.87 -8.83 7.65
CA ASN A 27 10.24 -8.96 6.25
C ASN A 27 9.04 -9.15 5.32
N ARG A 28 8.00 -9.88 5.75
CA ARG A 28 6.80 -10.11 4.93
C ARG A 28 6.06 -8.82 4.60
N ASN A 29 6.14 -7.82 5.48
CA ASN A 29 5.48 -6.53 5.31
C ASN A 29 6.36 -5.48 4.61
N ASN A 30 7.60 -5.82 4.23
CA ASN A 30 8.52 -4.90 3.56
C ASN A 30 8.45 -5.06 2.04
N ILE A 31 7.35 -4.63 1.45
CA ILE A 31 7.31 -4.39 0.00
C ILE A 31 8.38 -3.35 -0.31
N LYS A 32 9.31 -3.68 -1.21
CA LYS A 32 10.34 -2.73 -1.61
C LYS A 32 9.72 -1.69 -2.55
N ILE A 33 10.15 -0.43 -2.43
CA ILE A 33 9.62 0.65 -3.29
C ILE A 33 9.85 0.36 -4.78
N GLU A 34 10.91 -0.37 -5.10
CA GLU A 34 11.24 -0.82 -6.45
C GLU A 34 10.14 -1.66 -7.11
N GLU A 35 9.39 -2.41 -6.31
CA GLU A 35 8.29 -3.26 -6.78
C GLU A 35 7.05 -2.42 -7.16
N LEU A 36 6.93 -1.23 -6.59
CA LEU A 36 5.82 -0.30 -6.84
C LEU A 36 6.04 0.59 -8.06
N TYR A 37 7.28 0.75 -8.53
CA TYR A 37 7.57 1.59 -9.70
C TYR A 37 6.87 1.09 -10.97
N GLY A 38 6.47 2.02 -11.83
CA GLY A 38 5.78 1.75 -13.09
C GLY A 38 4.35 2.27 -13.09
N THR A 39 3.62 1.89 -14.14
CA THR A 39 2.26 2.38 -14.42
C THR A 39 1.21 1.44 -13.85
N TRP A 40 0.21 2.03 -13.23
CA TRP A 40 -0.90 1.37 -12.59
C TRP A 40 -2.21 2.04 -12.99
N THR A 41 -3.15 1.26 -13.51
CA THR A 41 -4.47 1.74 -13.91
C THR A 41 -5.48 1.43 -12.82
N LEU A 42 -6.31 2.41 -12.47
CA LEU A 42 -7.35 2.25 -11.46
C LEU A 42 -8.43 1.30 -11.96
N GLU A 43 -8.64 0.20 -11.24
CA GLU A 43 -9.70 -0.77 -11.52
C GLU A 43 -10.93 -0.52 -10.65
N GLU A 44 -10.70 -0.23 -9.37
CA GLU A 44 -11.79 -0.13 -8.39
C GLU A 44 -11.44 0.84 -7.24
N ASN A 45 -12.46 1.55 -6.76
CA ASN A 45 -12.39 2.35 -5.54
C ASN A 45 -13.62 2.04 -4.69
N LYS A 46 -13.40 1.65 -3.44
CA LYS A 46 -14.46 1.29 -2.48
C LYS A 46 -14.31 2.12 -1.22
N THR A 47 -15.44 2.53 -0.66
CA THR A 47 -15.52 3.02 0.72
C THR A 47 -16.22 1.98 1.58
N ILE A 48 -15.66 1.70 2.75
CA ILE A 48 -16.27 0.91 3.80
C ILE A 48 -16.69 1.86 4.91
N LEU A 49 -18.00 1.96 5.16
CA LEU A 49 -18.56 2.75 6.25
C LEU A 49 -19.46 1.85 7.10
N ASP A 50 -19.19 1.76 8.41
CA ASP A 50 -19.94 0.90 9.35
C ASP A 50 -20.04 -0.57 8.89
N GLY A 51 -18.97 -1.08 8.27
CA GLY A 51 -18.91 -2.43 7.71
C GLY A 51 -19.71 -2.64 6.43
N LYS A 52 -20.32 -1.58 5.87
CA LYS A 52 -20.98 -1.63 4.56
C LYS A 52 -20.04 -1.12 3.48
N GLU A 53 -19.87 -1.94 2.45
CA GLU A 53 -19.07 -1.58 1.27
C GLU A 53 -19.92 -0.83 0.25
N THR A 54 -19.37 0.27 -0.26
CA THR A 54 -19.92 1.03 -1.39
C THR A 54 -18.84 1.16 -2.45
N SER A 55 -19.11 0.69 -3.66
CA SER A 55 -18.24 0.97 -4.81
C SER A 55 -18.43 2.43 -5.21
N ASN A 56 -17.34 3.19 -5.17
CA ASN A 56 -17.33 4.57 -5.63
C ASN A 56 -17.30 4.57 -7.15
N MET A 57 -18.11 5.44 -7.77
CA MET A 57 -18.05 5.64 -9.20
C MET A 57 -16.74 6.38 -9.50
N VAL A 58 -15.79 5.70 -10.13
CA VAL A 58 -14.50 6.31 -10.47
C VAL A 58 -14.49 6.70 -11.94
N PRO A 59 -14.01 7.91 -12.28
CA PRO A 59 -13.87 8.29 -13.68
C PRO A 59 -13.09 7.21 -14.41
N TRP A 60 -13.65 6.76 -15.54
CA TRP A 60 -13.03 5.72 -16.33
C TRP A 60 -11.63 6.20 -16.74
N ARG A 61 -10.60 5.44 -16.34
CA ARG A 61 -9.17 5.62 -16.71
C ARG A 61 -8.36 6.62 -15.87
N CYS A 62 -8.46 6.57 -14.54
CA CYS A 62 -7.40 7.13 -13.68
C CYS A 62 -6.14 6.24 -13.75
N VAL A 63 -4.97 6.85 -13.93
CA VAL A 63 -3.68 6.16 -14.04
C VAL A 63 -2.68 6.83 -13.11
N ILE A 64 -1.88 6.04 -12.41
CA ILE A 64 -0.73 6.51 -11.64
C ILE A 64 0.57 5.91 -12.18
N GLU A 65 1.65 6.68 -12.15
CA GLU A 65 3.00 6.20 -12.48
C GLU A 65 3.94 6.53 -11.31
N LEU A 66 4.43 5.52 -10.58
CA LEU A 66 5.43 5.72 -9.54
C LEU A 66 6.84 5.70 -10.13
N GLN A 67 7.64 6.73 -9.83
CA GLN A 67 8.97 6.94 -10.40
C GLN A 67 10.08 6.93 -9.34
N LYS A 68 11.29 6.56 -9.74
CA LYS A 68 12.48 6.44 -8.86
C LYS A 68 12.91 7.72 -8.15
N ASN A 69 12.47 8.89 -8.64
CA ASN A 69 12.84 10.21 -8.14
C ASN A 69 11.83 10.77 -7.10
N ASN A 70 11.04 9.91 -6.46
CA ASN A 70 9.99 10.29 -5.50
C ASN A 70 8.86 11.14 -6.11
N ASN A 71 8.72 11.11 -7.43
CA ASN A 71 7.60 11.70 -8.14
C ASN A 71 6.62 10.62 -8.58
N MET A 72 5.35 10.95 -8.50
CA MET A 72 4.25 10.17 -9.02
C MET A 72 3.53 11.01 -10.07
N LYS A 73 3.31 10.45 -11.26
CA LYS A 73 2.36 11.07 -12.19
C LYS A 73 0.97 10.58 -11.86
N LEU A 74 0.01 11.50 -11.84
CA LEU A 74 -1.41 11.23 -11.69
C LEU A 74 -2.08 11.70 -12.97
N CYS A 75 -2.79 10.81 -13.64
CA CYS A 75 -3.57 11.15 -14.83
C CYS A 75 -5.03 10.73 -14.64
N TYR A 76 -5.95 11.50 -15.21
CA TYR A 76 -7.36 11.18 -15.29
C TYR A 76 -7.97 11.79 -16.56
N TYR A 77 -9.13 11.29 -16.97
CA TYR A 77 -9.92 11.91 -18.04
C TYR A 77 -10.86 12.94 -17.41
N ASN A 78 -10.83 14.17 -17.91
CA ASN A 78 -11.75 15.21 -17.48
C ASN A 78 -13.14 15.05 -18.13
N SER A 79 -14.06 15.98 -17.85
CA SER A 79 -15.43 15.94 -18.39
C SER A 79 -15.54 16.03 -19.91
N ASP A 80 -14.48 16.49 -20.58
CA ASP A 80 -14.41 16.68 -22.03
C ASP A 80 -13.63 15.54 -22.72
N ASP A 81 -13.45 14.39 -22.04
CA ASP A 81 -12.66 13.24 -22.49
C ASP A 81 -11.18 13.57 -22.80
N ASN A 82 -10.67 14.69 -22.29
CA ASN A 82 -9.24 15.02 -22.39
C ASN A 82 -8.47 14.41 -21.23
N ILE A 83 -7.26 13.93 -21.53
CA ILE A 83 -6.34 13.44 -20.50
C ILE A 83 -5.66 14.63 -19.83
N GLU A 84 -5.84 14.74 -18.52
CA GLU A 84 -5.09 15.66 -17.67
C GLU A 84 -4.10 14.88 -16.82
N CYS A 85 -2.84 15.33 -16.78
CA CYS A 85 -1.78 14.71 -16.00
C CYS A 85 -1.03 15.75 -15.17
N GLY A 86 -0.70 15.36 -13.94
CA GLY A 86 0.09 16.14 -13.01
C GLY A 86 1.19 15.31 -12.37
N THR A 87 2.14 15.98 -11.76
CA THR A 87 3.20 15.33 -10.99
C THR A 87 3.08 15.74 -9.53
N VAL A 88 3.07 14.76 -8.65
CA VAL A 88 3.02 14.94 -7.20
C VAL A 88 4.23 14.26 -6.55
N ASN A 89 4.69 14.80 -5.44
CA ASN A 89 5.77 14.17 -4.67
C ASN A 89 5.19 13.14 -3.70
N TYR A 90 5.91 12.05 -3.47
CA TYR A 90 5.57 11.07 -2.46
C TYR A 90 6.78 10.64 -1.62
N THR A 91 6.52 10.02 -0.48
CA THR A 91 7.50 9.25 0.30
C THR A 91 6.97 7.85 0.54
N TYR A 92 7.86 6.87 0.68
CA TYR A 92 7.48 5.50 0.99
C TYR A 92 8.37 4.94 2.10
N GLU A 93 7.76 4.57 3.23
CA GLU A 93 8.46 4.05 4.39
C GLU A 93 7.56 3.05 5.13
N GLY A 94 8.09 1.87 5.47
CA GLY A 94 7.39 0.87 6.27
C GLY A 94 6.05 0.40 5.68
N GLY A 95 5.94 0.30 4.35
CA GLY A 95 4.69 -0.09 3.68
C GLY A 95 3.67 1.04 3.53
N ILE A 96 4.02 2.27 3.91
CA ILE A 96 3.14 3.44 3.84
C ILE A 96 3.60 4.34 2.71
N LEU A 97 2.72 4.55 1.73
CA LEU A 97 2.88 5.54 0.67
C LEU A 97 2.21 6.84 1.11
N ASN A 98 3.00 7.89 1.30
CA ASN A 98 2.52 9.21 1.68
C ASN A 98 2.67 10.17 0.51
N ILE A 99 1.55 10.53 -0.09
CA ILE A 99 1.47 11.46 -1.22
C ILE A 99 1.24 12.86 -0.64
N LYS A 100 2.15 13.79 -0.93
CA LYS A 100 2.08 15.16 -0.37
C LYS A 100 0.77 15.84 -0.78
N ASP A 101 0.28 16.75 0.06
CA ASP A 101 -0.92 17.55 -0.25
C ASP A 101 -0.80 18.22 -1.61
N ASN A 102 -1.89 18.09 -2.37
CA ASN A 102 -2.01 18.55 -3.74
C ASN A 102 -3.50 18.69 -4.13
N ASP A 103 -3.75 19.23 -5.32
CA ASP A 103 -5.11 19.48 -5.86
C ASP A 103 -5.65 18.33 -6.72
N TRP A 104 -4.93 17.21 -6.84
CA TRP A 104 -5.33 16.02 -7.58
C TRP A 104 -6.15 15.06 -6.71
N TYR A 105 -6.70 14.04 -7.36
CA TYR A 105 -7.61 13.05 -6.76
C TYR A 105 -6.96 12.10 -5.75
N LEU A 106 -5.63 12.10 -5.60
CA LEU A 106 -4.91 11.19 -4.71
C LEU A 106 -3.93 11.96 -3.82
N LYS A 107 -4.14 11.91 -2.51
CA LYS A 107 -3.30 12.58 -1.49
C LYS A 107 -3.44 11.95 -0.11
N GLY A 108 -2.41 12.11 0.72
CA GLY A 108 -2.37 11.59 2.09
C GLY A 108 -1.65 10.26 2.19
N LYS A 109 -1.90 9.55 3.29
CA LYS A 109 -1.20 8.30 3.66
C LYS A 109 -2.03 7.08 3.31
N TYR A 110 -1.40 6.15 2.61
CA TYR A 110 -1.98 4.87 2.21
C TYR A 110 -1.11 3.73 2.69
N TYR A 111 -1.72 2.72 3.32
CA TYR A 111 -1.09 1.41 3.47
C TYR A 111 -1.09 0.71 2.12
N VAL A 112 0.06 0.15 1.77
CA VAL A 112 0.29 -0.49 0.47
C VAL A 112 0.37 -2.00 0.63
N THR A 113 -0.38 -2.70 -0.21
CA THR A 113 -0.22 -4.15 -0.43
C THR A 113 -0.04 -4.42 -1.91
N LEU A 114 0.78 -5.41 -2.24
CA LEU A 114 0.87 -5.98 -3.59
C LEU A 114 0.30 -7.40 -3.58
N GLU A 115 -0.67 -7.66 -4.46
CA GLU A 115 -1.20 -9.00 -4.72
C GLU A 115 -0.77 -9.44 -6.12
N ASP A 116 -0.18 -10.65 -6.21
CA ASP A 116 0.26 -11.31 -7.44
C ASP A 116 1.13 -10.44 -8.38
N ALA A 117 1.86 -9.46 -7.83
CA ALA A 117 2.68 -8.45 -8.51
C ALA A 117 1.95 -7.54 -9.53
N ASN A 118 0.66 -7.79 -9.78
CA ASN A 118 -0.16 -7.12 -10.78
C ASN A 118 -1.24 -6.24 -10.17
N MET A 119 -1.50 -6.36 -8.87
CA MET A 119 -2.49 -5.55 -8.18
C MET A 119 -1.86 -4.78 -7.02
N LEU A 120 -2.01 -3.47 -7.06
CA LEU A 120 -1.63 -2.54 -6.01
C LEU A 120 -2.88 -2.12 -5.24
N ILE A 121 -2.90 -2.38 -3.95
CA ILE A 121 -3.99 -1.99 -3.05
C ILE A 121 -3.51 -0.85 -2.18
N LEU A 122 -4.20 0.28 -2.26
CA LEU A 122 -3.99 1.44 -1.41
C LEU A 122 -5.15 1.56 -0.43
N LYS A 123 -4.88 1.40 0.87
CA LYS A 123 -5.88 1.56 1.93
C LYS A 123 -5.63 2.84 2.73
N GLN A 124 -6.62 3.71 2.79
CA GLN A 124 -6.62 4.91 3.62
C GLN A 124 -7.71 4.80 4.69
N GLU A 125 -7.36 5.07 5.94
CA GLU A 125 -8.30 5.14 7.05
C GLU A 125 -8.67 6.61 7.26
N ILE A 126 -9.94 6.96 7.02
CA ILE A 126 -10.46 8.32 7.17
C ILE A 126 -10.94 8.50 8.62
N SER A 127 -11.59 7.49 9.17
CA SER A 127 -12.01 7.42 10.56
C SER A 127 -12.00 5.96 11.07
N LYS A 128 -12.36 5.74 12.34
CA LYS A 128 -12.50 4.37 12.88
C LYS A 128 -13.57 3.54 12.15
N GLU A 129 -14.56 4.22 11.60
CA GLU A 129 -15.73 3.62 10.95
C GLU A 129 -15.65 3.71 9.43
N GLU A 130 -14.77 4.54 8.89
CA GLU A 130 -14.65 4.82 7.45
C GLU A 130 -13.25 4.54 6.89
N GLN A 131 -13.20 3.71 5.84
CA GLN A 131 -11.99 3.33 5.13
C GLN A 131 -12.20 3.47 3.62
N THR A 132 -11.19 3.94 2.91
CA THR A 132 -11.14 3.94 1.45
C THR A 132 -10.12 2.91 0.98
N ILE A 133 -10.50 2.06 0.02
CA ILE A 133 -9.64 1.04 -0.58
C ILE A 133 -9.64 1.25 -2.09
N ILE A 134 -8.44 1.39 -2.65
CA ILE A 134 -8.23 1.68 -4.07
C ILE A 134 -7.39 0.56 -4.67
N TYR A 135 -7.92 -0.09 -5.70
CA TYR A 135 -7.27 -1.18 -6.41
C TYR A 135 -6.77 -0.69 -7.76
N TYR A 136 -5.48 -0.85 -7.99
CA TYR A 136 -4.88 -0.60 -9.29
C TYR A 136 -4.30 -1.87 -9.88
N LYS A 137 -4.36 -1.98 -11.21
CA LYS A 137 -3.77 -3.05 -11.98
C LYS A 137 -2.57 -2.56 -12.76
N ARG A 138 -1.51 -3.38 -12.81
CA ARG A 138 -0.32 -3.11 -13.61
C ARG A 138 -0.71 -2.98 -15.08
N SER A 139 -0.24 -1.91 -15.72
CA SER A 139 -0.43 -1.64 -17.17
C SER A 139 0.74 -2.12 -18.01
#